data_AF-A0AAW1R4D6-F1
#
_entry.id   AF-A0AAW1R4D6-F1
#
_cell.length_a   1.000
_cell.length_b   1.000
_cell.length_c   1.000
_cell.angle_alpha   90.00
_cell.angle_beta   90.00
_cell.angle_gamma   90.00
#
_symmetry.space_group_name_H-M   'P 1'
#
loop_
_entity.id
_entity.type
_entity.pdbx_description
1 polymer ?
#
loop_
_entity_poly.entity_id
_entity_poly.type
_entity_poly.pdbx_seq_one_letter_code
_entity_poly.pdbx_strand_id
1 'polypeptide(L)'
;MGPWGQYSWIVGLGGVAAFGVGLGTGSNNWGNNFGASVGSRALTYRQALFLGLLCEFCGAFFLGPKSGPSIRSSIADWQQYTAIPEALMYGLLCQLAVSTCWMLLCNRFTLPVSATHTTVGGLIGMALVMSSGSVNWAAASNTFPFVGGLASVLLSMVVSPVLSAMLGAVIFMLLRSNVLRSANAFHKAIWILPTCVCITVIANLLFLAYKLGILSNCPSLQDQWFADLMDAEAESAGLLHKGARRTWRTVLAMLDYDMHAKIEQEPDVARIHNNTEDFDASAEECFKGLQILTSCCLAVAHGANDVPNAISQLATIYAIFQTHAVSQSSPTNTWILAIGAAGMALGGLVYAYNNMTTLGVRIARISPARGFAIELAAVIVSVLATKLQLPISTTHVTVSATLGVGALEGAKNMNKPLMRKIVGGWVGTIIAPALATAALVAQGEPP
;
A
#
# COMPACT_ATOMS: atom_id res chain seq x y z
N MET A 1 17.65 -34.97 -8.94
CA MET A 1 16.63 -33.89 -8.95
C MET A 1 15.61 -34.27 -10.02
N GLY A 2 14.30 -34.26 -9.71
CA GLY A 2 13.26 -34.55 -10.71
C GLY A 2 13.22 -33.50 -11.84
N PRO A 3 12.39 -33.68 -12.87
CA PRO A 3 12.31 -32.78 -14.04
C PRO A 3 12.01 -31.32 -13.68
N TRP A 4 11.44 -31.06 -12.50
CA TRP A 4 11.12 -29.72 -12.00
C TRP A 4 12.27 -28.99 -11.33
N GLY A 5 13.37 -29.68 -10.99
CA GLY A 5 14.54 -29.08 -10.34
C GLY A 5 15.17 -27.95 -11.18
N GLN A 6 15.03 -28.02 -12.51
CA GLN A 6 15.50 -27.00 -13.44
C GLN A 6 14.75 -25.65 -13.30
N TYR A 7 13.58 -25.60 -12.64
CA TYR A 7 12.81 -24.38 -12.42
C TYR A 7 13.03 -23.76 -11.04
N SER A 8 13.94 -24.31 -10.23
CA SER A 8 14.27 -23.80 -8.89
C SER A 8 14.77 -22.35 -8.91
N TRP A 9 15.43 -21.93 -10.00
CA TRP A 9 15.85 -20.54 -10.19
C TRP A 9 14.67 -19.57 -10.28
N ILE A 10 13.50 -20.00 -10.79
CA ILE A 10 12.29 -19.15 -10.85
C ILE A 10 11.80 -18.85 -9.44
N VAL A 11 11.84 -19.84 -8.55
CA VAL A 11 11.49 -19.67 -7.13
C VAL A 11 12.48 -18.72 -6.44
N GLY A 12 13.78 -18.94 -6.64
CA GLY A 12 14.84 -18.11 -6.04
C GLY A 12 14.77 -16.65 -6.50
N LEU A 13 14.71 -16.40 -7.80
CA LEU A 13 14.54 -15.05 -8.35
C LEU A 13 13.18 -14.46 -8.00
N GLY A 14 12.13 -15.28 -7.93
CA GLY A 14 10.80 -14.87 -7.47
C GLY A 14 10.82 -14.37 -6.03
N GLY A 15 11.59 -15.01 -5.15
CA GLY A 15 11.86 -14.56 -3.78
C GLY A 15 12.48 -13.16 -3.74
N VAL A 16 13.54 -12.95 -4.53
CA VAL A 16 14.23 -11.66 -4.63
C VAL A 16 13.31 -10.58 -5.21
N ALA A 17 12.55 -10.90 -6.27
CA ALA A 17 11.63 -9.97 -6.89
C ALA A 17 10.45 -9.63 -5.96
N ALA A 18 9.86 -10.61 -5.27
CA ALA A 18 8.82 -10.36 -4.28
C ALA A 18 9.30 -9.46 -3.14
N PHE A 19 10.52 -9.69 -2.64
CA PHE A 19 11.16 -8.78 -1.68
C PHE A 19 11.29 -7.36 -2.24
N GLY A 20 11.70 -7.24 -3.51
CA GLY A 20 11.80 -5.97 -4.23
C GLY A 20 10.45 -5.24 -4.38
N VAL A 21 9.39 -5.96 -4.71
CA VAL A 21 8.01 -5.42 -4.72
C VAL A 21 7.63 -4.94 -3.32
N GLY A 22 7.93 -5.73 -2.29
CA GLY A 22 7.74 -5.35 -0.89
C GLY A 22 8.46 -4.04 -0.57
N LEU A 23 9.74 -3.92 -0.91
CA LEU A 23 10.56 -2.72 -0.71
C LEU A 23 9.96 -1.50 -1.39
N GLY A 24 9.58 -1.63 -2.67
CA GLY A 24 8.91 -0.56 -3.39
C GLY A 24 7.59 -0.14 -2.75
N THR A 25 6.81 -1.12 -2.29
CA THR A 25 5.50 -0.92 -1.66
C THR A 25 5.60 -0.23 -0.31
N GLY A 26 6.45 -0.72 0.59
CA GLY A 26 6.61 -0.14 1.93
C GLY A 26 7.15 1.29 1.90
N SER A 27 8.10 1.58 1.01
CA SER A 27 8.59 2.95 0.79
C SER A 27 7.47 3.92 0.38
N ASN A 28 6.48 3.43 -0.35
CA ASN A 28 5.35 4.24 -0.79
C ASN A 28 4.29 4.36 0.32
N ASN A 29 4.02 3.26 1.01
CA ASN A 29 3.00 3.16 2.05
C ASN A 29 3.30 3.99 3.29
N TRP A 30 4.55 4.02 3.74
CA TRP A 30 4.94 4.83 4.91
C TRP A 30 4.69 6.32 4.66
N GLY A 31 4.86 6.77 3.41
CA GLY A 31 4.44 8.08 2.95
C GLY A 31 2.95 8.34 3.17
N ASN A 32 2.11 7.40 2.75
CA ASN A 32 0.65 7.49 2.89
C ASN A 32 0.22 7.46 4.36
N ASN A 33 0.84 6.59 5.16
CA ASN A 33 0.46 6.35 6.55
C ASN A 33 0.85 7.51 7.48
N PHE A 34 2.09 8.00 7.35
CA PHE A 34 2.65 8.94 8.32
C PHE A 34 3.01 10.31 7.73
N GLY A 35 2.89 10.51 6.41
CA GLY A 35 3.17 11.79 5.78
C GLY A 35 2.35 12.93 6.41
N ALA A 36 1.06 12.70 6.64
CA ALA A 36 0.19 13.67 7.31
C ALA A 36 0.60 13.91 8.78
N SER A 37 0.91 12.86 9.55
CA SER A 37 1.32 12.96 10.97
C SER A 37 2.68 13.63 11.17
N VAL A 38 3.64 13.37 10.29
CA VAL A 38 4.93 14.07 10.32
C VAL A 38 4.76 15.49 9.81
N GLY A 39 4.00 15.70 8.73
CA GLY A 39 3.71 17.04 8.19
C GLY A 39 3.02 17.99 9.16
N SER A 40 2.08 17.48 9.96
CA SER A 40 1.40 18.24 11.03
C SER A 40 2.24 18.45 12.29
N ARG A 41 3.44 17.84 12.36
CA ARG A 41 4.28 17.76 13.56
C ARG A 41 3.59 17.05 14.74
N ALA A 42 2.60 16.18 14.47
CA ALA A 42 2.07 15.27 15.48
C ALA A 42 3.08 14.16 15.81
N LEU A 43 3.83 13.72 14.81
CA LEU A 43 4.96 12.81 14.95
C LEU A 43 6.26 13.46 14.47
N THR A 44 7.36 13.09 15.12
CA THR A 44 8.69 13.24 14.53
C THR A 44 8.90 12.15 13.47
N TYR A 45 9.80 12.41 12.53
CA TYR A 45 10.16 11.41 11.52
C TYR A 45 10.65 10.09 12.16
N ARG A 46 11.44 10.17 13.24
CA ARG A 46 11.91 8.99 14.00
C ARG A 46 10.77 8.16 14.57
N GLN A 47 9.77 8.81 15.16
CA GLN A 47 8.60 8.11 15.70
C GLN A 47 7.79 7.46 14.59
N ALA A 48 7.64 8.13 13.44
CA ALA A 48 6.97 7.56 12.28
C ALA A 48 7.70 6.32 11.74
N LEU A 49 9.04 6.30 11.71
CA LEU A 49 9.78 5.10 11.31
C LEU A 49 9.55 3.91 12.26
N PHE A 50 9.56 4.16 13.57
CA PHE A 50 9.32 3.12 14.57
C PHE A 50 7.89 2.57 14.48
N LEU A 51 6.89 3.46 14.40
CA LEU A 51 5.49 3.07 14.27
C LEU A 51 5.22 2.37 12.94
N GLY A 52 5.84 2.81 11.84
CA GLY A 52 5.75 2.12 10.55
C GLY A 52 6.33 0.72 10.60
N LEU A 53 7.49 0.55 11.23
CA LEU A 53 8.10 -0.77 11.43
C LEU A 53 7.20 -1.68 12.26
N LEU A 54 6.56 -1.18 13.30
CA LEU A 54 5.67 -1.98 14.14
C LEU A 54 4.34 -2.28 13.46
N CYS A 55 3.60 -1.24 13.06
CA CYS A 55 2.23 -1.36 12.60
C CYS A 55 2.12 -1.98 11.20
N GLU A 56 2.94 -1.54 10.24
CA GLU A 56 2.85 -2.07 8.87
C GLU A 56 3.39 -3.49 8.77
N PHE A 57 4.48 -3.79 9.47
CA PHE A 57 4.98 -5.16 9.57
C PHE A 57 3.95 -6.07 10.22
N CYS A 58 3.33 -5.67 11.34
CA CYS A 58 2.28 -6.47 11.98
C CYS A 58 1.08 -6.69 11.04
N GLY A 59 0.64 -5.65 10.34
CA GLY A 59 -0.42 -5.76 9.33
C GLY A 59 -0.05 -6.73 8.20
N ALA A 60 1.14 -6.61 7.63
CA ALA A 60 1.61 -7.46 6.54
C ALA A 60 1.83 -8.91 6.97
N PHE A 61 2.48 -9.13 8.10
CA PHE A 61 2.87 -10.46 8.56
C PHE A 61 1.71 -11.24 9.20
N PHE A 62 0.92 -10.61 10.08
CA PHE A 62 -0.14 -11.31 10.81
C PHE A 62 -1.50 -11.27 10.12
N LEU A 63 -1.82 -10.20 9.38
CA LEU A 63 -3.12 -9.99 8.73
C LEU A 63 -3.06 -10.13 7.19
N GLY A 64 -1.88 -10.42 6.65
CA GLY A 64 -1.72 -10.82 5.25
C GLY A 64 -2.50 -12.11 4.94
N PRO A 65 -3.03 -12.28 3.72
CA PRO A 65 -3.84 -13.44 3.38
C PRO A 65 -2.99 -14.71 3.40
N LYS A 66 -3.43 -15.69 4.19
CA LYS A 66 -2.83 -17.04 4.27
C LYS A 66 -3.44 -18.01 3.25
N SER A 67 -4.69 -17.77 2.87
CA SER A 67 -5.45 -18.50 1.84
C SER A 67 -6.65 -17.65 1.41
N GLY A 68 -7.12 -17.81 0.17
CA GLY A 68 -8.33 -17.14 -0.33
C GLY A 68 -8.21 -16.61 -1.77
N PRO A 69 -9.33 -16.12 -2.35
CA PRO A 69 -9.34 -15.56 -3.69
C PRO A 69 -8.40 -14.35 -3.72
N SER A 70 -7.32 -14.45 -4.49
CA SER A 70 -6.35 -13.37 -4.62
C SER A 70 -6.75 -12.43 -5.77
N ILE A 71 -6.19 -11.22 -5.79
CA ILE A 71 -6.33 -10.24 -6.90
C ILE A 71 -6.17 -10.89 -8.28
N ARG A 72 -5.37 -11.95 -8.34
CA ARG A 72 -5.00 -12.71 -9.53
C ARG A 72 -6.15 -13.50 -10.15
N SER A 73 -7.02 -14.12 -9.35
CA SER A 73 -8.18 -14.88 -9.87
C SER A 73 -9.26 -13.96 -10.45
N SER A 74 -9.22 -12.68 -10.09
CA SER A 74 -10.10 -11.65 -10.69
C SER A 74 -9.59 -11.14 -12.04
N ILE A 75 -8.32 -11.39 -12.40
CA ILE A 75 -7.69 -10.84 -13.61
C ILE A 75 -7.60 -11.89 -14.71
N ALA A 76 -7.14 -13.10 -14.39
CA ALA A 76 -6.94 -14.17 -15.36
C ALA A 76 -7.57 -15.49 -14.89
N ASP A 77 -8.10 -16.27 -15.83
CA ASP A 77 -8.52 -17.64 -15.62
C ASP A 77 -7.32 -18.59 -15.67
N TRP A 78 -6.88 -19.02 -14.48
CA TRP A 78 -5.73 -19.89 -14.29
C TRP A 78 -5.93 -21.30 -14.86
N GLN A 79 -7.16 -21.74 -15.14
CA GLN A 79 -7.41 -23.05 -15.76
C GLN A 79 -6.78 -23.16 -17.15
N GLN A 80 -6.71 -22.05 -17.88
CA GLN A 80 -6.12 -22.01 -19.22
C GLN A 80 -4.61 -22.25 -19.22
N TYR A 81 -3.95 -22.18 -18.06
CA TYR A 81 -2.51 -22.38 -17.90
C TYR A 81 -2.15 -23.77 -17.39
N THR A 82 -3.14 -24.63 -17.13
CA THR A 82 -2.92 -25.99 -16.59
C THR A 82 -2.06 -26.87 -17.50
N ALA A 83 -2.09 -26.62 -18.82
CA ALA A 83 -1.26 -27.30 -19.80
C ALA A 83 0.19 -26.77 -19.85
N ILE A 84 0.45 -25.56 -19.33
CA ILE A 84 1.74 -24.85 -19.42
C ILE A 84 2.16 -24.22 -18.07
N PRO A 85 2.21 -25.02 -16.98
CA PRO A 85 2.50 -24.52 -15.62
C PRO A 85 3.84 -23.81 -15.49
N GLU A 86 4.88 -24.24 -16.19
CA GLU A 86 6.21 -23.63 -16.20
C GLU A 86 6.20 -22.23 -16.83
N ALA A 87 5.46 -22.05 -17.93
CA ALA A 87 5.31 -20.75 -18.58
C ALA A 87 4.57 -19.76 -17.67
N LEU A 88 3.61 -20.26 -16.88
CA LEU A 88 2.92 -19.48 -15.87
C LEU A 88 3.84 -19.00 -14.75
N MET A 89 4.70 -19.89 -14.25
CA MET A 89 5.72 -19.51 -13.26
C MET A 89 6.65 -18.42 -13.80
N TYR A 90 7.08 -18.55 -15.06
CA TYR A 90 7.91 -17.54 -15.73
C TYR A 90 7.19 -16.21 -15.91
N GLY A 91 5.92 -16.21 -16.34
CA GLY A 91 5.11 -15.02 -16.49
C GLY A 91 4.94 -14.26 -15.16
N LEU A 92 4.69 -14.98 -14.08
CA LEU A 92 4.58 -14.42 -12.73
C LEU A 92 5.92 -13.83 -12.24
N LEU A 93 7.04 -14.45 -12.57
CA LEU A 93 8.36 -13.90 -12.25
C LEU A 93 8.61 -12.59 -13.01
N CYS A 94 8.30 -12.56 -14.32
CA CYS A 94 8.43 -11.37 -15.15
C CYS A 94 7.60 -10.21 -14.60
N GLN A 95 6.36 -10.51 -14.18
CA GLN A 95 5.49 -9.56 -13.50
C GLN A 95 6.18 -9.01 -12.23
N LEU A 96 6.68 -9.86 -11.33
CA LEU A 96 7.30 -9.42 -10.07
C LEU A 96 8.53 -8.54 -10.31
N ALA A 97 9.35 -8.89 -11.30
CA ALA A 97 10.52 -8.11 -11.70
C ALA A 97 10.11 -6.72 -12.21
N VAL A 98 9.12 -6.64 -13.10
CA VAL A 98 8.59 -5.38 -13.62
C VAL A 98 7.98 -4.53 -12.50
N SER A 99 7.18 -5.13 -11.61
CA SER A 99 6.63 -4.42 -10.43
C SER A 99 7.73 -3.83 -9.57
N THR A 100 8.80 -4.58 -9.32
CA THR A 100 9.95 -4.11 -8.54
C THR A 100 10.58 -2.88 -9.19
N CYS A 101 10.93 -2.98 -10.47
CA CYS A 101 11.56 -1.88 -11.20
C CYS A 101 10.67 -0.63 -11.24
N TRP A 102 9.37 -0.80 -11.53
CA TRP A 102 8.43 0.31 -11.60
C TRP A 102 8.25 1.03 -10.27
N MET A 103 8.05 0.26 -9.18
CA MET A 103 7.87 0.84 -7.85
C MET A 103 9.11 1.59 -7.37
N LEU A 104 10.31 1.02 -7.57
CA LEU A 104 11.57 1.68 -7.24
C LEU A 104 11.78 2.97 -8.07
N LEU A 105 11.43 2.93 -9.35
CA LEU A 105 11.50 4.09 -10.24
C LEU A 105 10.57 5.22 -9.79
N CYS A 106 9.32 4.90 -9.45
CA CYS A 106 8.36 5.88 -8.96
C CYS A 106 8.80 6.49 -7.63
N ASN A 107 9.33 5.68 -6.70
CA ASN A 107 9.92 6.15 -5.45
C ASN A 107 11.11 7.10 -5.69
N ARG A 108 11.96 6.80 -6.68
CA ARG A 108 13.08 7.67 -7.07
C ARG A 108 12.60 9.04 -7.58
N PHE A 109 11.45 9.08 -8.24
CA PHE A 109 10.82 10.31 -8.74
C PHE A 109 9.85 10.96 -7.76
N THR A 110 9.79 10.48 -6.51
CA THR A 110 8.88 11.00 -5.46
C THR A 110 7.42 10.99 -5.91
N LEU A 111 7.01 9.94 -6.64
CA LEU A 111 5.66 9.77 -7.15
C LEU A 111 4.90 8.75 -6.29
N PRO A 112 3.88 9.18 -5.51
CA PRO A 112 3.02 8.26 -4.80
C PRO A 112 2.14 7.49 -5.80
N VAL A 113 2.47 6.22 -6.01
CA VAL A 113 1.81 5.31 -6.96
C VAL A 113 1.32 4.04 -6.27
N SER A 114 0.43 3.29 -6.91
CA SER A 114 -0.18 2.11 -6.32
C SER A 114 0.54 0.81 -6.68
N ALA A 115 1.00 0.06 -5.67
CA ALA A 115 1.49 -1.31 -5.87
C ALA A 115 0.42 -2.24 -6.45
N THR A 116 -0.82 -2.13 -5.97
CA THR A 116 -1.97 -2.90 -6.48
C THR A 116 -2.18 -2.67 -7.97
N HIS A 117 -2.10 -1.42 -8.42
CA HIS A 117 -2.29 -1.11 -9.84
C HIS A 117 -1.13 -1.57 -10.71
N THR A 118 0.11 -1.46 -10.19
CA THR A 118 1.30 -2.02 -10.84
C THR A 118 1.14 -3.52 -11.06
N THR A 119 0.68 -4.24 -10.03
CA THR A 119 0.44 -5.68 -10.08
C THR A 119 -0.68 -6.03 -11.05
N VAL A 120 -1.82 -5.33 -10.98
CA VAL A 120 -2.94 -5.52 -11.92
C VAL A 120 -2.50 -5.30 -13.36
N GLY A 121 -1.81 -4.19 -13.64
CA GLY A 121 -1.29 -3.86 -14.97
C GLY A 121 -0.38 -4.96 -15.50
N GLY A 122 0.62 -5.36 -14.72
CA GLY A 122 1.55 -6.42 -15.12
C GLY A 122 0.86 -7.76 -15.39
N LEU A 123 -0.13 -8.14 -14.57
CA LEU A 123 -0.89 -9.37 -14.77
C LEU A 123 -1.76 -9.33 -16.04
N ILE A 124 -2.35 -8.18 -16.37
CA ILE A 124 -3.05 -7.99 -17.64
C ILE A 124 -2.08 -8.17 -18.81
N GLY A 125 -0.90 -7.54 -18.74
CA GLY A 125 0.14 -7.65 -19.76
C GLY A 125 0.59 -9.09 -20.00
N MET A 126 0.85 -9.82 -18.91
CA MET A 126 1.18 -11.25 -18.95
C MET A 126 0.03 -12.06 -19.59
N ALA A 127 -1.20 -11.87 -19.11
CA ALA A 127 -2.35 -12.64 -19.57
C ALA A 127 -2.63 -12.43 -21.06
N LEU A 128 -2.56 -11.19 -21.55
CA LEU A 128 -2.77 -10.87 -22.96
C LEU A 128 -1.77 -11.56 -23.90
N VAL A 129 -0.53 -11.76 -23.47
CA VAL A 129 0.52 -12.42 -24.26
C VAL A 129 0.39 -13.93 -24.20
N MET A 130 0.17 -14.49 -23.02
CA MET A 130 0.17 -15.93 -22.83
C MET A 130 -1.13 -16.61 -23.30
N SER A 131 -2.28 -16.00 -22.99
CA SER A 131 -3.58 -16.44 -23.50
C SER A 131 -4.54 -15.26 -23.42
N SER A 132 -4.74 -14.58 -24.54
CA SER A 132 -5.65 -13.42 -24.61
C SER A 132 -7.08 -13.76 -24.17
N GLY A 133 -7.51 -15.02 -24.32
CA GLY A 133 -8.79 -15.54 -23.83
C GLY A 133 -8.84 -15.81 -22.32
N SER A 134 -7.72 -15.70 -21.60
CA SER A 134 -7.66 -15.90 -20.15
C SER A 134 -8.07 -14.66 -19.36
N VAL A 135 -8.09 -13.47 -19.97
CA VAL A 135 -8.45 -12.25 -19.26
C VAL A 135 -9.93 -12.29 -18.88
N ASN A 136 -10.21 -12.23 -17.58
CA ASN A 136 -11.58 -12.14 -17.06
C ASN A 136 -12.05 -10.70 -17.14
N TRP A 137 -12.54 -10.27 -18.31
CA TRP A 137 -12.93 -8.88 -18.57
C TRP A 137 -14.04 -8.37 -17.67
N ALA A 138 -15.16 -9.08 -17.64
CA ALA A 138 -16.32 -8.76 -16.82
C ALA A 138 -17.19 -9.99 -16.63
N ALA A 139 -17.63 -10.23 -15.39
CA ALA A 139 -18.61 -11.26 -15.06
C ALA A 139 -19.80 -10.59 -14.37
N ALA A 140 -21.03 -10.79 -14.85
CA ALA A 140 -22.21 -10.26 -14.16
C ALA A 140 -22.41 -11.01 -12.83
N SER A 141 -22.78 -10.27 -11.77
CA SER A 141 -23.09 -10.84 -10.46
C SER A 141 -24.42 -10.28 -9.95
N ASN A 142 -25.24 -11.15 -9.34
CA ASN A 142 -26.49 -10.75 -8.69
C ASN A 142 -26.27 -10.11 -7.30
N THR A 143 -25.04 -10.19 -6.77
CA THR A 143 -24.63 -9.58 -5.51
C THR A 143 -23.58 -8.51 -5.77
N PHE A 144 -23.64 -7.40 -5.03
CA PHE A 144 -22.68 -6.32 -5.17
C PHE A 144 -21.25 -6.82 -4.84
N PRO A 145 -20.22 -6.50 -5.65
CA PRO A 145 -20.26 -5.66 -6.85
C PRO A 145 -20.96 -6.36 -8.03
N PHE A 146 -21.92 -5.68 -8.67
CA PHE A 146 -22.77 -6.26 -9.74
C PHE A 146 -22.01 -6.67 -11.00
N VAL A 147 -20.73 -6.29 -11.07
CA VAL A 147 -19.77 -6.69 -12.09
C VAL A 147 -18.53 -7.21 -11.36
N GLY A 148 -18.06 -8.39 -11.74
CA GLY A 148 -16.83 -9.04 -11.32
C GLY A 148 -15.73 -8.97 -12.39
N GLY A 149 -14.63 -9.68 -12.18
CA GLY A 149 -13.48 -9.67 -13.10
C GLY A 149 -12.73 -8.33 -13.08
N LEU A 150 -11.99 -8.05 -14.15
CA LEU A 150 -11.18 -6.84 -14.30
C LEU A 150 -12.00 -5.55 -14.25
N ALA A 151 -13.24 -5.56 -14.77
CA ALA A 151 -14.12 -4.41 -14.73
C ALA A 151 -14.44 -3.94 -13.28
N SER A 152 -14.59 -4.87 -12.34
CA SER A 152 -14.84 -4.54 -10.93
C SER A 152 -13.62 -3.86 -10.30
N VAL A 153 -12.43 -4.32 -10.66
CA VAL A 153 -11.15 -3.75 -10.26
C VAL A 153 -11.03 -2.34 -10.81
N LEU A 154 -11.18 -2.15 -12.13
CA LEU A 154 -11.07 -0.82 -12.75
C LEU A 154 -12.12 0.17 -12.19
N LEU A 155 -13.32 -0.31 -11.87
CA LEU A 155 -14.35 0.52 -11.24
C LEU A 155 -13.95 0.92 -9.80
N SER A 156 -13.45 -0.02 -8.99
CA SER A 156 -13.00 0.27 -7.62
C SER A 156 -11.83 1.27 -7.62
N MET A 157 -10.98 1.25 -8.66
CA MET A 157 -9.87 2.19 -8.82
C MET A 157 -10.31 3.65 -9.00
N VAL A 158 -11.50 3.87 -9.57
CA VAL A 158 -12.05 5.21 -9.78
C VAL A 158 -12.93 5.62 -8.59
N VAL A 159 -13.80 4.71 -8.15
CA VAL A 159 -14.80 5.01 -7.11
C VAL A 159 -14.14 5.24 -5.75
N SER A 160 -13.14 4.43 -5.38
CA SER A 160 -12.53 4.53 -4.04
C SER A 160 -11.78 5.85 -3.78
N PRO A 161 -10.94 6.39 -4.70
CA PRO A 161 -10.34 7.71 -4.49
C PRO A 161 -11.37 8.84 -4.46
N VAL A 162 -12.41 8.80 -5.32
CA VAL A 162 -13.49 9.81 -5.30
C VAL A 162 -14.22 9.80 -3.97
N LEU A 163 -14.63 8.62 -3.49
CA LEU A 163 -15.29 8.45 -2.21
C LEU A 163 -14.39 8.95 -1.06
N SER A 164 -13.10 8.64 -1.11
CA SER A 164 -12.13 9.08 -0.10
C SER A 164 -11.95 10.60 -0.07
N ALA A 165 -11.84 11.24 -1.24
CA ALA A 165 -11.78 12.69 -1.36
C ALA A 165 -13.04 13.35 -0.76
N MET A 166 -14.22 12.83 -1.12
CA MET A 166 -15.49 13.33 -0.60
C MET A 166 -15.58 13.15 0.92
N LEU A 167 -15.25 11.97 1.43
CA LEU A 167 -15.34 11.66 2.84
C LEU A 167 -14.35 12.49 3.67
N GLY A 168 -13.10 12.62 3.21
CA GLY A 168 -12.11 13.48 3.84
C GLY A 168 -12.55 14.94 3.89
N ALA A 169 -13.09 15.46 2.77
CA ALA A 169 -13.64 16.81 2.72
C ALA A 169 -14.82 17.01 3.67
N VAL A 170 -15.75 16.04 3.75
CA VAL A 170 -16.92 16.10 4.65
C VAL A 170 -16.50 16.05 6.11
N ILE A 171 -15.64 15.10 6.50
CA ILE A 171 -15.14 15.00 7.88
C ILE A 171 -14.44 16.29 8.28
N PHE A 172 -13.54 16.81 7.44
CA PHE A 172 -12.85 18.06 7.73
C PHE A 172 -13.80 19.26 7.73
N MET A 173 -14.79 19.32 6.84
CA MET A 173 -15.80 20.39 6.82
C MET A 173 -16.57 20.44 8.15
N LEU A 174 -17.01 19.28 8.67
CA LEU A 174 -17.71 19.19 9.93
C LEU A 174 -16.84 19.63 11.12
N LEU A 175 -15.57 19.21 11.16
CA LEU A 175 -14.62 19.66 12.18
C LEU A 175 -14.36 21.16 12.07
N ARG A 176 -14.10 21.65 10.86
CA ARG A 176 -13.81 23.05 10.56
C ARG A 176 -14.96 23.97 10.95
N SER A 177 -16.20 23.65 10.58
CA SER A 177 -17.35 24.50 10.85
C SER A 177 -17.81 24.46 12.30
N ASN A 178 -17.86 23.25 12.90
CA ASN A 178 -18.53 23.08 14.20
C ASN A 178 -17.56 23.24 15.37
N VAL A 179 -16.27 22.95 15.17
CA VAL A 179 -15.24 22.93 16.21
C VAL A 179 -14.21 24.03 15.99
N LEU A 180 -13.44 23.95 14.90
CA LEU A 180 -12.20 24.73 14.75
C LEU A 180 -12.45 26.24 14.54
N ARG A 181 -13.52 26.63 13.84
CA ARG A 181 -13.91 28.04 13.66
C ARG A 181 -14.75 28.63 14.78
N SER A 182 -14.99 27.86 15.85
CA SER A 182 -15.81 28.36 16.96
C SER A 182 -14.98 29.22 17.92
N ALA A 183 -15.62 30.20 18.57
CA ALA A 183 -14.95 31.07 19.54
C ALA A 183 -14.33 30.30 20.72
N ASN A 184 -14.90 29.14 21.08
CA ASN A 184 -14.42 28.24 22.14
C ASN A 184 -13.89 26.92 21.54
N ALA A 185 -13.08 27.01 20.49
CA ALA A 185 -12.60 25.85 19.71
C ALA A 185 -11.99 24.74 20.58
N PHE A 186 -11.13 25.09 21.53
CA PHE A 186 -10.51 24.13 22.45
C PHE A 186 -11.53 23.34 23.26
N HIS A 187 -12.51 24.02 23.86
CA HIS A 187 -13.53 23.35 24.67
C HIS A 187 -14.38 22.40 23.81
N LYS A 188 -14.78 22.84 22.61
CA LYS A 188 -15.51 21.97 21.67
C LYS A 188 -14.67 20.79 21.18
N ALA A 189 -13.36 20.99 20.99
CA ALA A 189 -12.45 19.92 20.58
C ALA A 189 -12.38 18.82 21.65
N ILE A 190 -12.32 19.18 22.93
CA ILE A 190 -12.38 18.19 24.04
C ILE A 190 -13.70 17.42 24.02
N TRP A 191 -14.83 18.09 23.79
CA TRP A 191 -16.14 17.43 23.78
C TRP A 191 -16.37 16.49 22.60
N ILE A 192 -15.81 16.80 21.42
CA ILE A 192 -15.97 15.93 20.24
C ILE A 192 -14.98 14.76 20.24
N LEU A 193 -13.88 14.88 21.00
CA LEU A 193 -12.79 13.91 21.03
C LEU A 193 -13.26 12.47 21.33
N PRO A 194 -14.13 12.20 22.34
CA PRO A 194 -14.62 10.85 22.61
C PRO A 194 -15.34 10.22 21.42
N THR A 195 -16.13 11.01 20.68
CA THR A 195 -16.84 10.54 19.48
C THR A 195 -15.83 10.18 18.38
N CYS A 196 -14.84 11.04 18.14
CA CYS A 196 -13.77 10.78 17.17
C CYS A 196 -12.97 9.52 17.52
N VAL A 197 -12.62 9.32 18.79
CA VAL A 197 -11.95 8.10 19.28
C VAL A 197 -12.84 6.89 19.03
N CYS A 198 -14.12 6.96 19.41
CA CYS A 198 -15.07 5.86 19.26
C CYS A 198 -15.22 5.42 17.80
N ILE A 199 -15.42 6.36 16.88
CA ILE A 199 -15.52 6.07 15.44
C ILE A 199 -14.24 5.41 14.92
N THR A 200 -13.07 5.94 15.33
CA THR A 200 -11.77 5.40 14.93
C THR A 200 -11.60 3.96 15.43
N VAL A 201 -11.84 3.72 16.72
CA VAL A 201 -11.74 2.39 17.32
C VAL A 201 -12.71 1.41 16.67
N ILE A 202 -13.97 1.80 16.43
CA ILE A 202 -14.96 0.95 15.75
C ILE A 202 -14.50 0.60 14.34
N ALA A 203 -14.05 1.58 13.55
CA ALA A 203 -13.55 1.32 12.20
C ALA A 203 -12.39 0.31 12.19
N ASN A 204 -11.49 0.42 13.17
CA ASN A 204 -10.34 -0.49 13.31
C ASN A 204 -10.73 -1.88 13.80
N LEU A 205 -11.64 -1.97 14.76
CA LEU A 205 -12.17 -3.26 15.22
C LEU A 205 -12.92 -3.97 14.09
N LEU A 206 -13.68 -3.23 13.27
CA LEU A 206 -14.31 -3.78 12.06
C LEU A 206 -13.27 -4.25 11.05
N PHE A 207 -12.23 -3.45 10.78
CA PHE A 207 -11.13 -3.86 9.91
C PHE A 207 -10.52 -5.19 10.35
N LEU A 208 -10.15 -5.27 11.63
CA LEU A 208 -9.51 -6.44 12.22
C LEU A 208 -10.45 -7.64 12.23
N ALA A 209 -11.72 -7.45 12.57
CA ALA A 209 -12.72 -8.52 12.57
C ALA A 209 -12.95 -9.12 11.18
N TYR A 210 -12.97 -8.28 10.13
CA TYR A 210 -13.06 -8.76 8.75
C TYR A 210 -11.79 -9.50 8.30
N LYS A 211 -10.60 -8.99 8.66
CA LYS A 211 -9.32 -9.62 8.27
C LYS A 211 -9.02 -10.91 9.01
N LEU A 212 -9.32 -10.98 10.31
CA LEU A 212 -9.12 -12.18 11.10
C LEU A 212 -10.20 -13.25 10.88
N GLY A 213 -11.22 -12.97 10.06
CA GLY A 213 -12.32 -13.91 9.87
C GLY A 213 -13.08 -14.22 11.17
N ILE A 214 -13.02 -13.34 12.18
CA ILE A 214 -13.77 -13.52 13.45
C ILE A 214 -15.29 -13.51 13.17
N LEU A 215 -15.71 -12.90 12.06
CA LEU A 215 -17.08 -12.94 11.55
C LEU A 215 -17.35 -14.12 10.58
N SER A 216 -16.35 -14.94 10.26
CA SER A 216 -16.42 -16.06 9.32
C SER A 216 -15.29 -17.09 9.56
N ASN A 217 -15.48 -17.94 10.58
CA ASN A 217 -14.76 -19.18 10.90
C ASN A 217 -13.22 -19.17 11.00
N CYS A 218 -12.73 -19.58 12.17
CA CYS A 218 -11.31 -19.70 12.55
C CYS A 218 -10.69 -21.02 12.08
N PRO A 219 -9.40 -21.03 11.70
CA PRO A 219 -8.54 -22.14 12.07
C PRO A 219 -7.20 -21.73 12.70
N SER A 220 -6.70 -22.69 13.49
CA SER A 220 -5.57 -22.68 14.41
C SER A 220 -4.19 -22.43 13.80
N LEU A 221 -3.36 -21.71 14.54
CA LEU A 221 -1.92 -21.59 14.38
C LEU A 221 -1.22 -22.87 14.85
N GLN A 222 -0.61 -23.60 13.94
CA GLN A 222 0.52 -24.48 14.23
C GLN A 222 1.61 -24.10 13.25
N ASP A 223 2.84 -23.86 13.70
CA ASP A 223 4.02 -24.20 12.90
C ASP A 223 5.35 -24.15 13.67
N GLN A 224 6.19 -25.13 13.30
CA GLN A 224 7.58 -25.42 13.67
C GLN A 224 8.61 -24.54 12.92
N TRP A 225 8.19 -23.44 12.31
CA TRP A 225 8.93 -22.64 11.32
C TRP A 225 10.20 -21.92 11.82
N PHE A 226 10.38 -21.81 13.15
CA PHE A 226 11.58 -21.17 13.72
C PHE A 226 12.84 -22.02 13.52
N ALA A 227 12.71 -23.33 13.28
CA ALA A 227 13.85 -24.21 13.03
C ALA A 227 14.35 -24.12 11.57
N ASP A 228 13.43 -24.13 10.59
CA ASP A 228 13.78 -24.11 9.16
C ASP A 228 14.40 -22.77 8.71
N LEU A 229 14.02 -21.66 9.36
CA LEU A 229 14.58 -20.34 9.09
C LEU A 229 16.04 -20.21 9.60
N MET A 230 16.37 -20.94 10.67
CA MET A 230 17.71 -20.93 11.28
C MET A 230 18.69 -21.85 10.54
N ASP A 231 18.20 -22.89 9.86
CA ASP A 231 19.04 -23.81 9.09
C ASP A 231 19.43 -23.27 7.69
N ALA A 232 18.74 -22.24 7.18
CA ALA A 232 19.02 -21.63 5.88
C ALA A 232 20.15 -20.56 5.91
N GLU A 233 20.71 -20.23 7.07
CA GLU A 233 21.66 -19.13 7.28
C GLU A 233 23.15 -19.55 7.38
N ALA A 234 23.57 -20.61 6.68
CA ALA A 234 24.97 -21.09 6.76
C ALA A 234 25.91 -20.67 5.61
N GLU A 235 25.44 -20.10 4.48
CA GLU A 235 26.31 -19.95 3.29
C GLU A 235 26.47 -18.55 2.66
N SER A 236 25.91 -17.47 3.22
CA SER A 236 25.93 -16.15 2.53
C SER A 236 26.51 -14.96 3.33
N ALA A 237 27.23 -15.21 4.42
CA ALA A 237 27.68 -14.18 5.38
C ALA A 237 28.70 -13.14 4.84
N GLY A 238 29.35 -13.35 3.69
CA GLY A 238 30.42 -12.47 3.19
C GLY A 238 29.97 -11.22 2.44
N LEU A 239 28.89 -11.30 1.65
CA LEU A 239 28.39 -10.19 0.82
C LEU A 239 27.38 -9.28 1.56
N LEU A 240 26.63 -9.86 2.50
CA LEU A 240 25.63 -9.16 3.31
C LEU A 240 26.25 -8.03 4.14
N HIS A 241 27.48 -8.18 4.65
CA HIS A 241 28.07 -7.21 5.59
C HIS A 241 28.42 -5.82 4.99
N LYS A 242 28.69 -5.72 3.67
CA LYS A 242 28.92 -4.43 3.00
C LYS A 242 27.61 -3.72 2.66
N GLY A 243 26.63 -4.47 2.13
CA GLY A 243 25.28 -3.97 1.82
C GLY A 243 24.52 -3.56 3.07
N ALA A 244 24.59 -4.37 4.14
CA ALA A 244 23.99 -4.08 5.44
C ALA A 244 24.58 -2.79 6.04
N ARG A 245 25.91 -2.60 6.00
CA ARG A 245 26.53 -1.35 6.50
C ARG A 245 26.09 -0.11 5.72
N ARG A 246 25.95 -0.19 4.40
CA ARG A 246 25.46 0.93 3.57
C ARG A 246 23.99 1.25 3.86
N THR A 247 23.18 0.20 4.00
CA THR A 247 21.76 0.32 4.34
C THR A 247 21.59 0.92 5.73
N TRP A 248 22.33 0.42 6.72
CA TRP A 248 22.34 0.94 8.08
C TRP A 248 22.73 2.41 8.15
N ARG A 249 23.78 2.83 7.43
CA ARG A 249 24.14 4.26 7.32
C ARG A 249 23.02 5.10 6.72
N THR A 250 22.30 4.57 5.74
CA THR A 250 21.16 5.27 5.13
C THR A 250 20.04 5.41 6.14
N VAL A 251 19.68 4.35 6.86
CA VAL A 251 18.67 4.40 7.94
C VAL A 251 19.07 5.41 9.01
N LEU A 252 20.32 5.41 9.46
CA LEU A 252 20.82 6.39 10.44
C LEU A 252 20.72 7.83 9.91
N ALA A 253 21.08 8.07 8.66
CA ALA A 253 20.96 9.39 8.04
C ALA A 253 19.49 9.85 7.94
N MET A 254 18.55 8.91 7.78
CA MET A 254 17.12 9.22 7.74
C MET A 254 16.56 9.57 9.13
N LEU A 255 17.18 9.16 10.24
CA LEU A 255 16.69 9.50 11.58
C LEU A 255 16.72 11.01 11.86
N ASP A 256 17.59 11.75 11.18
CA ASP A 256 17.73 13.21 11.32
C ASP A 256 17.07 13.99 10.18
N TYR A 257 16.29 13.32 9.33
CA TYR A 257 15.65 13.96 8.19
C TYR A 257 14.52 14.90 8.63
N ASP A 258 14.62 16.17 8.22
CA ASP A 258 13.59 17.19 8.43
C ASP A 258 12.89 17.54 7.10
N MET A 259 11.62 17.16 7.00
CA MET A 259 10.80 17.48 5.83
C MET A 259 10.29 18.92 5.82
N HIS A 260 10.22 19.61 6.97
CA HIS A 260 9.74 20.99 7.05
C HIS A 260 10.75 21.99 6.49
N ALA A 261 12.04 21.61 6.41
CA ALA A 261 13.06 22.39 5.70
C ALA A 261 12.65 22.68 4.23
N LYS A 262 11.77 21.86 3.62
CA LYS A 262 11.22 22.12 2.28
C LYS A 262 10.29 23.31 2.19
N ILE A 263 9.66 23.71 3.29
CA ILE A 263 8.80 24.90 3.33
C ILE A 263 9.64 26.14 3.06
N GLU A 264 10.86 26.22 3.60
CA GLU A 264 11.78 27.35 3.39
C GLU A 264 12.46 27.28 2.02
N GLN A 265 12.75 26.08 1.53
CA GLN A 265 13.51 25.86 0.29
C GLN A 265 12.67 25.98 -0.99
N GLU A 266 11.35 25.77 -0.91
CA GLU A 266 10.45 25.74 -2.08
C GLU A 266 9.41 26.87 -1.99
N PRO A 267 9.51 27.94 -2.80
CA PRO A 267 8.62 29.10 -2.72
C PRO A 267 7.14 28.77 -2.90
N ASP A 268 6.81 27.82 -3.76
CA ASP A 268 5.44 27.35 -3.97
C ASP A 268 4.87 26.65 -2.74
N VAL A 269 5.70 25.92 -2.01
CA VAL A 269 5.32 25.24 -0.76
C VAL A 269 5.13 26.29 0.34
N ALA A 270 6.06 27.24 0.51
CA ALA A 270 5.91 28.36 1.43
C ALA A 270 4.60 29.12 1.20
N ARG A 271 4.28 29.43 -0.06
CA ARG A 271 3.04 30.11 -0.46
C ARG A 271 1.79 29.36 -0.02
N ILE A 272 1.76 28.04 -0.20
CA ILE A 272 0.62 27.19 0.21
C ILE A 272 0.45 27.25 1.73
N HIS A 273 1.54 27.11 2.48
CA HIS A 273 1.49 27.09 3.94
C HIS A 273 1.05 28.43 4.52
N ASN A 274 1.58 29.54 4.00
CA ASN A 274 1.27 30.89 4.46
C ASN A 274 -0.16 31.35 4.10
N ASN A 275 -0.77 30.80 3.04
CA ASN A 275 -2.12 31.17 2.62
C ASN A 275 -3.23 30.29 3.26
N THR A 276 -2.85 29.22 3.94
CA THR A 276 -3.80 28.28 4.54
C THR A 276 -4.23 28.76 5.93
N GLU A 277 -5.52 28.61 6.24
CA GLU A 277 -6.12 29.05 7.50
C GLU A 277 -5.46 28.41 8.73
N ASP A 278 -5.10 29.26 9.70
CA ASP A 278 -4.65 28.86 11.02
C ASP A 278 -5.84 28.61 11.96
N PHE A 279 -5.74 27.57 12.78
CA PHE A 279 -6.70 27.29 13.84
C PHE A 279 -6.06 27.44 15.21
N ASP A 280 -6.89 27.51 16.25
CA ASP A 280 -6.44 27.59 17.64
C ASP A 280 -5.49 26.42 17.98
N ALA A 281 -4.32 26.76 18.52
CA ALA A 281 -3.24 25.80 18.74
C ALA A 281 -3.63 24.74 19.78
N SER A 282 -4.37 25.13 20.83
CA SER A 282 -4.85 24.20 21.85
C SER A 282 -5.91 23.25 21.30
N ALA A 283 -6.81 23.73 20.44
CA ALA A 283 -7.78 22.88 19.75
C ALA A 283 -7.09 21.86 18.82
N GLU A 284 -6.09 22.28 18.05
CA GLU A 284 -5.29 21.40 17.20
C GLU A 284 -4.50 20.34 18.00
N GLU A 285 -4.03 20.70 19.19
CA GLU A 285 -3.33 19.78 20.08
C GLU A 285 -4.20 18.57 20.50
N CYS A 286 -5.50 18.78 20.70
CA CYS A 286 -6.45 17.70 20.97
C CYS A 286 -6.47 16.63 19.85
N PHE A 287 -6.25 17.03 18.60
CA PHE A 287 -6.28 16.11 17.46
C PHE A 287 -4.96 15.38 17.21
N LYS A 288 -3.84 15.77 17.82
CA LYS A 288 -2.55 15.08 17.62
C LYS A 288 -2.61 13.61 18.02
N GLY A 289 -3.13 13.31 19.21
CA GLY A 289 -3.26 11.93 19.69
C GLY A 289 -4.18 11.08 18.80
N LEU A 290 -5.29 11.67 18.35
CA LEU A 290 -6.21 11.04 17.40
C LEU A 290 -5.54 10.73 16.07
N GLN A 291 -4.77 11.67 15.54
CA GLN A 291 -4.03 11.49 14.31
C GLN A 291 -2.96 10.39 14.43
N ILE A 292 -2.23 10.34 15.54
CA ILE A 292 -1.25 9.26 15.77
C ILE A 292 -1.98 7.91 15.78
N LEU A 293 -3.14 7.81 16.43
CA LEU A 293 -3.93 6.59 16.45
C LEU A 293 -4.41 6.21 15.04
N THR A 294 -4.98 7.14 14.28
CA THR A 294 -5.48 6.87 12.92
C THR A 294 -4.35 6.47 11.96
N SER A 295 -3.19 7.12 12.02
CA SER A 295 -2.03 6.79 11.18
C SER A 295 -1.47 5.39 11.49
N CYS A 296 -1.38 4.99 12.75
CA CYS A 296 -1.01 3.62 13.13
C CYS A 296 -1.99 2.59 12.56
N CYS A 297 -3.29 2.87 12.63
CA CYS A 297 -4.31 1.95 12.15
C CYS A 297 -4.34 1.87 10.62
N LEU A 298 -4.16 3.00 9.95
CA LEU A 298 -3.97 3.07 8.51
C LEU A 298 -2.74 2.25 8.10
N ALA A 299 -1.64 2.30 8.85
CA ALA A 299 -0.44 1.50 8.60
C ALA A 299 -0.68 -0.02 8.73
N VAL A 300 -1.41 -0.46 9.75
CA VAL A 300 -1.81 -1.88 9.87
C VAL A 300 -2.68 -2.29 8.68
N ALA A 301 -3.64 -1.45 8.29
CA ALA A 301 -4.53 -1.74 7.18
C ALA A 301 -3.80 -1.80 5.83
N HIS A 302 -2.87 -0.87 5.59
CA HIS A 302 -1.98 -0.88 4.43
C HIS A 302 -1.14 -2.15 4.38
N GLY A 303 -0.48 -2.52 5.48
CA GLY A 303 0.32 -3.75 5.54
C GLY A 303 -0.49 -4.98 5.11
N ALA A 304 -1.68 -5.14 5.67
CA ALA A 304 -2.56 -6.28 5.39
C ALA A 304 -3.16 -6.29 3.97
N ASN A 305 -3.31 -5.11 3.35
CA ASN A 305 -3.93 -4.97 2.03
C ASN A 305 -2.92 -4.99 0.89
N ASP A 306 -1.69 -4.54 1.13
CA ASP A 306 -0.70 -4.35 0.07
C ASP A 306 0.39 -5.44 0.05
N VAL A 307 0.61 -6.18 1.15
CA VAL A 307 1.50 -7.36 1.13
C VAL A 307 1.14 -8.40 0.06
N PRO A 308 -0.14 -8.65 -0.30
CA PRO A 308 -0.51 -9.60 -1.36
C PRO A 308 0.12 -9.27 -2.71
N ASN A 309 0.40 -7.99 -2.98
CA ASN A 309 0.98 -7.55 -4.25
C ASN A 309 2.40 -8.11 -4.48
N ALA A 310 3.11 -8.44 -3.39
CA ALA A 310 4.43 -9.04 -3.41
C ALA A 310 4.38 -10.56 -3.28
N ILE A 311 3.60 -11.07 -2.31
CA ILE A 311 3.69 -12.48 -1.89
C ILE A 311 2.82 -13.42 -2.71
N SER A 312 1.73 -12.93 -3.31
CA SER A 312 0.75 -13.82 -3.92
C SER A 312 1.36 -14.57 -5.10
N GLN A 313 1.98 -13.82 -6.03
CA GLN A 313 2.64 -14.37 -7.21
C GLN A 313 3.71 -15.39 -6.81
N LEU A 314 4.54 -15.06 -5.81
CA LEU A 314 5.56 -15.98 -5.29
C LEU A 314 4.94 -17.25 -4.68
N ALA A 315 3.84 -17.11 -3.93
CA ALA A 315 3.13 -18.26 -3.37
C ALA A 315 2.62 -19.21 -4.46
N THR A 316 2.18 -18.70 -5.61
CA THR A 316 1.77 -19.57 -6.73
C THR A 316 2.94 -20.14 -7.50
N ILE A 317 4.01 -19.37 -7.72
CA ILE A 317 5.26 -19.91 -8.29
C ILE A 317 5.73 -21.09 -7.44
N TYR A 318 5.78 -20.91 -6.11
CA TYR A 318 6.20 -21.94 -5.17
C TYR A 318 5.24 -23.13 -5.13
N ALA A 319 3.92 -22.87 -5.13
CA ALA A 319 2.92 -23.94 -5.13
C ALA A 319 3.03 -24.79 -6.40
N ILE A 320 3.11 -24.18 -7.60
CA ILE A 320 3.28 -24.91 -8.86
C ILE A 320 4.60 -25.70 -8.84
N PHE A 321 5.68 -25.12 -8.34
CA PHE A 321 6.97 -25.81 -8.22
C PHE A 321 6.89 -27.07 -7.35
N GLN A 322 6.07 -27.07 -6.30
CA GLN A 322 5.94 -28.19 -5.37
C GLN A 322 4.90 -29.24 -5.83
N THR A 323 3.77 -28.80 -6.36
CA THR A 323 2.64 -29.68 -6.71
C THR A 323 2.60 -30.08 -8.18
N HIS A 324 3.36 -29.37 -9.02
CA HIS A 324 3.34 -29.49 -10.48
C HIS A 324 1.97 -29.21 -11.11
N ALA A 325 1.07 -28.56 -10.38
CA ALA A 325 -0.31 -28.31 -10.80
C ALA A 325 -0.71 -26.86 -10.55
N VAL A 326 -1.46 -26.29 -11.50
CA VAL A 326 -2.03 -24.94 -11.37
C VAL A 326 -3.31 -25.01 -10.55
N SER A 327 -3.41 -24.16 -9.52
CA SER A 327 -4.62 -24.00 -8.71
C SER A 327 -5.03 -22.52 -8.68
N GLN A 328 -6.34 -22.29 -8.61
CA GLN A 328 -6.95 -20.97 -8.45
C GLN A 328 -6.69 -20.36 -7.06
N SER A 329 -6.42 -21.21 -6.07
CA SER A 329 -6.06 -20.80 -4.70
C SER A 329 -4.87 -21.62 -4.23
N SER A 330 -3.84 -20.94 -3.75
CA SER A 330 -2.65 -21.55 -3.18
C SER A 330 -2.51 -21.08 -1.73
N PRO A 331 -2.31 -22.00 -0.76
CA PRO A 331 -1.94 -21.60 0.58
C PRO A 331 -0.61 -20.84 0.53
N THR A 332 -0.50 -19.79 1.33
CA THR A 332 0.72 -18.98 1.42
C THR A 332 1.50 -19.39 2.65
N ASN A 333 2.71 -19.88 2.43
CA ASN A 333 3.61 -20.25 3.52
C ASN A 333 4.09 -19.01 4.29
N THR A 334 4.28 -19.18 5.60
CA THR A 334 4.68 -18.10 6.51
C THR A 334 6.00 -17.43 6.12
N TRP A 335 6.96 -18.18 5.54
CA TRP A 335 8.22 -17.60 5.08
C TRP A 335 8.03 -16.65 3.87
N ILE A 336 7.05 -16.91 3.00
CA ILE A 336 6.72 -16.02 1.86
C ILE A 336 6.12 -14.72 2.39
N LEU A 337 5.23 -14.82 3.39
CA LEU A 337 4.72 -13.66 4.14
C LEU A 337 5.86 -12.86 4.80
N ALA A 338 6.83 -13.55 5.41
CA ALA A 338 7.99 -12.92 6.03
C ALA A 338 8.82 -12.12 5.01
N ILE A 339 9.06 -12.66 3.81
CA ILE A 339 9.77 -11.97 2.73
C ILE A 339 9.04 -10.68 2.35
N GLY A 340 7.73 -10.74 2.12
CA GLY A 340 6.92 -9.56 1.78
C GLY A 340 6.95 -8.50 2.88
N ALA A 341 6.71 -8.91 4.12
CA ALA A 341 6.69 -8.02 5.28
C ALA A 341 8.07 -7.38 5.55
N ALA A 342 9.14 -8.16 5.45
CA ALA A 342 10.52 -7.66 5.61
C ALA A 342 10.89 -6.68 4.49
N GLY A 343 10.50 -6.97 3.25
CA GLY A 343 10.66 -6.05 2.12
C GLY A 343 9.98 -4.72 2.39
N MET A 344 8.70 -4.75 2.77
CA MET A 344 7.92 -3.54 3.09
C MET A 344 8.55 -2.73 4.23
N ALA A 345 8.93 -3.39 5.33
CA ALA A 345 9.61 -2.74 6.44
C ALA A 345 10.91 -2.05 6.01
N LEU A 346 11.77 -2.75 5.25
CA LEU A 346 13.04 -2.19 4.80
C LEU A 346 12.85 -1.03 3.83
N GLY A 347 11.90 -1.16 2.90
CA GLY A 347 11.57 -0.11 1.95
C GLY A 347 11.11 1.17 2.63
N GLY A 348 10.26 1.03 3.64
CA GLY A 348 9.83 2.13 4.49
C GLY A 348 10.99 2.83 5.18
N LEU A 349 11.88 2.06 5.82
CA LEU A 349 13.05 2.61 6.53
C LEU A 349 14.02 3.39 5.62
N VAL A 350 14.21 2.94 4.37
CA VAL A 350 15.24 3.49 3.49
C VAL A 350 14.73 4.64 2.61
N TYR A 351 13.49 4.56 2.12
CA TYR A 351 13.02 5.45 1.04
C TYR A 351 11.73 6.22 1.34
N ALA A 352 11.08 6.02 2.49
CA ALA A 352 9.80 6.66 2.79
C ALA A 352 9.85 8.20 2.87
N TYR A 353 11.01 8.79 3.20
CA TYR A 353 11.19 10.24 3.38
C TYR A 353 10.67 11.04 2.18
N ASN A 354 10.87 10.54 0.97
CA ASN A 354 10.46 11.17 -0.28
C ASN A 354 8.94 11.33 -0.37
N ASN A 355 8.21 10.24 -0.11
CA ASN A 355 6.76 10.22 -0.22
C ASN A 355 6.12 10.89 1.00
N MET A 356 6.68 10.72 2.20
CA MET A 356 6.25 11.44 3.40
C MET A 356 6.34 12.96 3.18
N THR A 357 7.47 13.46 2.68
CA THR A 357 7.65 14.89 2.37
C THR A 357 6.61 15.39 1.38
N THR A 358 6.36 14.59 0.33
CA THR A 358 5.43 14.97 -0.73
C THR A 358 4.00 15.10 -0.18
N LEU A 359 3.53 14.11 0.59
CA LEU A 359 2.17 14.08 1.13
C LEU A 359 1.96 14.99 2.34
N GLY A 360 2.99 15.18 3.15
CA GLY A 360 2.89 15.93 4.40
C GLY A 360 3.13 17.43 4.29
N VAL A 361 3.93 17.90 3.30
CA VAL A 361 4.19 19.34 3.13
C VAL A 361 4.01 19.87 1.71
N ARG A 362 4.26 19.07 0.65
CA ARG A 362 4.29 19.62 -0.72
C ARG A 362 2.93 19.73 -1.41
N ILE A 363 1.94 18.88 -1.07
CA ILE A 363 0.62 18.90 -1.72
C ILE A 363 -0.26 20.02 -1.15
N ALA A 364 -0.43 20.03 0.17
CA ALA A 364 -1.22 20.97 0.94
C ALA A 364 -0.60 21.11 2.35
N ARG A 365 -0.97 22.17 3.08
CA ARG A 365 -0.58 22.31 4.49
C ARG A 365 -1.42 21.36 5.35
N ILE A 366 -0.76 20.52 6.13
CA ILE A 366 -1.42 19.56 7.01
C ILE A 366 -1.29 20.03 8.46
N SER A 367 -2.42 20.16 9.16
CA SER A 367 -2.50 20.33 10.62
C SER A 367 -3.06 19.04 11.26
N PRO A 368 -2.97 18.87 12.59
CA PRO A 368 -3.48 17.67 13.24
C PRO A 368 -4.93 17.31 12.90
N ALA A 369 -5.84 18.28 12.93
CA ALA A 369 -7.25 18.05 12.58
C ALA A 369 -7.44 17.68 11.09
N ARG A 370 -6.66 18.31 10.18
CA ARG A 370 -6.66 17.96 8.75
C ARG A 370 -6.18 16.53 8.53
N GLY A 371 -5.05 16.19 9.16
CA GLY A 371 -4.45 14.87 9.05
C GLY A 371 -5.35 13.77 9.61
N PHE A 372 -5.97 14.00 10.77
CA PHE A 372 -6.99 13.10 11.33
C PHE A 372 -8.14 12.86 10.35
N ALA A 373 -8.67 13.91 9.71
CA ALA A 373 -9.74 13.77 8.73
C ALA A 373 -9.32 12.96 7.49
N ILE A 374 -8.09 13.18 6.99
CA ILE A 374 -7.51 12.45 5.86
C ILE A 374 -7.39 10.96 6.18
N GLU A 375 -6.75 10.66 7.31
CA GLU A 375 -6.44 9.29 7.72
C GLU A 375 -7.72 8.52 8.09
N LEU A 376 -8.66 9.14 8.80
CA LEU A 376 -9.94 8.51 9.13
C LEU A 376 -10.75 8.18 7.88
N ALA A 377 -10.81 9.10 6.89
CA ALA A 377 -11.48 8.83 5.62
C ALA A 377 -10.84 7.64 4.89
N ALA A 378 -9.51 7.60 4.84
CA ALA A 378 -8.77 6.51 4.21
C ALA A 378 -9.02 5.15 4.89
N VAL A 379 -9.06 5.13 6.24
CA VAL A 379 -9.39 3.93 7.02
C VAL A 379 -10.82 3.46 6.71
N ILE A 380 -11.82 4.35 6.75
CA ILE A 380 -13.22 3.99 6.49
C ILE A 380 -13.40 3.39 5.09
N VAL A 381 -12.82 4.03 4.06
CA VAL A 381 -12.89 3.52 2.68
C VAL A 381 -12.17 2.18 2.54
N SER A 382 -11.03 2.01 3.23
CA SER A 382 -10.27 0.75 3.21
C SER A 382 -11.03 -0.40 3.89
N VAL A 383 -11.72 -0.13 4.99
CA VAL A 383 -12.62 -1.09 5.66
C VAL A 383 -13.75 -1.51 4.74
N LEU A 384 -14.40 -0.53 4.10
CA LEU A 384 -15.49 -0.79 3.17
C LEU A 384 -15.04 -1.65 1.99
N ALA A 385 -13.90 -1.31 1.37
CA ALA A 385 -13.34 -2.10 0.28
C ALA A 385 -12.97 -3.53 0.71
N THR A 386 -12.37 -3.69 1.90
CA THR A 386 -12.04 -5.01 2.47
C THR A 386 -13.29 -5.85 2.67
N LYS A 387 -14.37 -5.26 3.22
CA LYS A 387 -15.67 -5.94 3.39
C LYS A 387 -16.27 -6.39 2.06
N LEU A 388 -16.13 -5.55 1.04
CA LEU A 388 -16.63 -5.81 -0.31
C LEU A 388 -15.70 -6.71 -1.13
N GLN A 389 -14.57 -7.14 -0.57
CA GLN A 389 -13.52 -7.92 -1.24
C GLN A 389 -13.04 -7.26 -2.55
N LEU A 390 -13.10 -5.93 -2.60
CA LEU A 390 -12.66 -5.15 -3.74
C LEU A 390 -11.18 -4.79 -3.57
N PRO A 391 -10.32 -5.15 -4.53
CA PRO A 391 -8.95 -4.67 -4.50
C PRO A 391 -8.95 -3.18 -4.81
N ILE A 392 -8.39 -2.40 -3.91
CA ILE A 392 -8.27 -0.94 -4.05
C ILE A 392 -6.83 -0.51 -3.90
N SER A 393 -6.54 0.70 -4.37
CA SER A 393 -5.29 1.39 -4.06
C SER A 393 -5.48 2.24 -2.81
N THR A 394 -4.95 1.76 -1.70
CA THR A 394 -4.82 2.50 -0.45
C THR A 394 -4.05 3.81 -0.64
N THR A 395 -3.02 3.85 -1.51
CA THR A 395 -2.34 5.09 -1.92
C THR A 395 -3.29 6.10 -2.55
N HIS A 396 -4.10 5.69 -3.52
CA HIS A 396 -5.04 6.61 -4.18
C HIS A 396 -6.10 7.10 -3.21
N VAL A 397 -6.59 6.22 -2.34
CA VAL A 397 -7.54 6.57 -1.29
C VAL A 397 -6.96 7.66 -0.39
N THR A 398 -5.75 7.48 0.15
CA THR A 398 -5.14 8.46 1.07
C THR A 398 -4.79 9.77 0.37
N VAL A 399 -4.14 9.71 -0.80
CA VAL A 399 -3.81 10.93 -1.56
C VAL A 399 -5.08 11.69 -1.93
N SER A 400 -6.14 11.01 -2.33
CA SER A 400 -7.40 11.67 -2.71
C SER A 400 -8.10 12.29 -1.50
N ALA A 401 -8.04 11.67 -0.32
CA ALA A 401 -8.50 12.31 0.92
C ALA A 401 -7.73 13.61 1.20
N THR A 402 -6.41 13.61 1.03
CA THR A 402 -5.59 14.83 1.13
C THR A 402 -6.02 15.89 0.11
N LEU A 403 -6.27 15.49 -1.13
CA LEU A 403 -6.77 16.41 -2.16
C LEU A 403 -8.15 16.97 -1.82
N GLY A 404 -9.06 16.16 -1.28
CA GLY A 404 -10.39 16.58 -0.85
C GLY A 404 -10.35 17.58 0.29
N VAL A 405 -9.55 17.31 1.32
CA VAL A 405 -9.32 18.25 2.45
C VAL A 405 -8.70 19.55 1.96
N GLY A 406 -7.67 19.49 1.12
CA GLY A 406 -7.03 20.68 0.54
C GLY A 406 -7.97 21.49 -0.36
N ALA A 407 -8.82 20.83 -1.15
CA ALA A 407 -9.77 21.48 -2.03
C ALA A 407 -10.84 22.29 -1.27
N LEU A 408 -11.23 21.83 -0.08
CA LEU A 408 -12.15 22.54 0.81
C LEU A 408 -11.60 23.91 1.26
N GLU A 409 -10.28 24.07 1.27
CA GLU A 409 -9.62 25.32 1.64
C GLU A 409 -9.36 26.23 0.44
N GLY A 410 -9.70 25.77 -0.76
CA GLY A 410 -9.60 26.51 -2.00
C GLY A 410 -8.39 26.08 -2.83
N ALA A 411 -8.58 26.04 -4.15
CA ALA A 411 -7.59 25.56 -5.11
C ALA A 411 -6.25 26.34 -5.13
N LYS A 412 -6.15 27.49 -4.45
CA LYS A 412 -4.91 28.27 -4.29
C LYS A 412 -3.99 27.70 -3.20
N ASN A 413 -4.53 26.91 -2.27
CA ASN A 413 -3.85 26.25 -1.14
C ASN A 413 -3.33 24.85 -1.50
N MET A 414 -3.19 24.56 -2.79
CA MET A 414 -2.73 23.26 -3.29
C MET A 414 -1.69 23.41 -4.38
N ASN A 415 -0.76 22.44 -4.42
CA ASN A 415 0.26 22.35 -5.45
C ASN A 415 -0.30 21.66 -6.72
N LYS A 416 -0.90 22.45 -7.62
CA LYS A 416 -1.53 21.93 -8.84
C LYS A 416 -0.55 21.21 -9.79
N PRO A 417 0.66 21.73 -10.08
CA PRO A 417 1.62 21.02 -10.93
C PRO A 417 1.97 19.63 -10.37
N LEU A 418 2.24 19.55 -9.07
CA LEU A 418 2.52 18.29 -8.40
C LEU A 418 1.32 17.33 -8.48
N MET A 419 0.12 17.82 -8.20
CA MET A 419 -1.12 17.02 -8.31
C MET A 419 -1.30 16.43 -9.72
N ARG A 420 -1.09 17.22 -10.78
CA ARG A 420 -1.16 16.72 -12.17
C ARG A 420 -0.12 15.63 -12.43
N LYS A 421 1.09 15.80 -11.91
CA LYS A 421 2.17 14.79 -12.02
C LYS A 421 1.79 13.48 -11.32
N ILE A 422 1.18 13.56 -10.14
CA ILE A 422 0.69 12.41 -9.38
C ILE A 422 -0.39 11.67 -10.16
N VAL A 423 -1.44 12.37 -10.63
CA VAL A 423 -2.52 11.78 -11.41
C VAL A 423 -2.01 11.16 -12.72
N GLY A 424 -1.06 11.82 -13.40
CA GLY A 424 -0.40 11.25 -14.58
C GLY A 424 0.38 9.97 -14.25
N GLY A 425 1.06 9.95 -13.10
CA GLY A 425 1.73 8.76 -12.56
C GLY A 425 0.78 7.59 -12.30
N TRP A 426 -0.44 7.86 -11.85
CA TRP A 426 -1.46 6.82 -11.60
C TRP A 426 -1.88 6.10 -12.88
N VAL A 427 -2.06 6.83 -13.98
CA VAL A 427 -2.36 6.23 -15.29
C VAL A 427 -1.17 5.43 -15.80
N GLY A 428 0.04 6.00 -15.70
CA GLY A 428 1.28 5.32 -16.08
C GLY A 428 1.52 4.02 -15.32
N THR A 429 1.04 3.93 -14.07
CA THR A 429 1.23 2.77 -13.19
C THR A 429 0.47 1.52 -13.61
N ILE A 430 -0.52 1.64 -14.50
CA ILE A 430 -1.19 0.47 -15.09
C ILE A 430 -0.55 0.15 -16.45
N ILE A 431 -0.42 1.17 -17.30
CA ILE A 431 -0.01 1.01 -18.69
C ILE A 431 1.45 0.56 -18.79
N ALA A 432 2.37 1.21 -18.08
CA ALA A 432 3.79 0.91 -18.21
C ALA A 432 4.13 -0.50 -17.69
N PRO A 433 3.64 -0.94 -16.51
CA PRO A 433 3.83 -2.33 -16.09
C PRO A 433 3.16 -3.35 -17.01
N ALA A 434 1.96 -3.06 -17.54
CA ALA A 434 1.31 -3.96 -18.50
C ALA A 434 2.15 -4.18 -19.76
N LEU A 435 2.61 -3.09 -20.38
CA LEU A 435 3.44 -3.16 -21.59
C LEU A 435 4.80 -3.81 -21.32
N ALA A 436 5.45 -3.44 -20.21
CA ALA A 436 6.75 -3.99 -19.85
C ALA A 436 6.68 -5.49 -19.51
N THR A 437 5.65 -5.92 -18.77
CA THR A 437 5.45 -7.35 -18.51
C THR A 437 5.10 -8.11 -19.79
N ALA A 438 4.23 -7.58 -20.64
CA ALA A 438 3.92 -8.19 -21.94
C ALA A 438 5.19 -8.37 -22.79
N ALA A 439 6.01 -7.32 -22.90
CA ALA A 439 7.25 -7.36 -23.67
C ALA A 439 8.28 -8.35 -23.11
N LEU A 440 8.38 -8.48 -21.78
CA LEU A 440 9.30 -9.41 -21.13
C LEU A 440 8.83 -10.86 -21.28
N VAL A 441 7.53 -11.10 -21.12
CA VAL A 441 6.94 -12.44 -21.26
C VAL A 441 7.03 -12.94 -22.70
N ALA A 442 6.83 -12.05 -23.69
CA ALA A 442 6.93 -12.41 -25.11
C ALA A 442 8.34 -12.82 -25.57
N GLN A 443 9.39 -12.54 -24.78
CA GLN A 443 10.77 -12.96 -25.07
C GLN A 443 11.07 -14.39 -24.63
N GLY A 444 10.39 -14.89 -23.59
CA GLY A 444 10.36 -16.32 -23.34
C GLY A 444 9.52 -16.95 -24.43
N GLU A 445 10.01 -17.96 -25.13
CA GLU A 445 9.21 -18.69 -26.12
C GLU A 445 7.86 -19.05 -25.48
N PRO A 446 6.73 -18.45 -25.90
CA PRO A 446 5.45 -18.98 -25.51
C PRO A 446 5.35 -20.37 -26.16
N PRO A 447 4.97 -21.42 -25.40
CA PRO A 447 4.87 -22.77 -25.94
C PRO A 447 3.91 -22.87 -27.13
#